data_AF-A0A9E1N6N7-F1
#
_entry.id   AF-A0A9E1N6N7-F1
#
_cell.length_a   1.000
_cell.length_b   1.000
_cell.length_c   1.000
_cell.angle_alpha   90.00
_cell.angle_beta   90.00
_cell.angle_gamma   90.00
#
_symmetry.space_group_name_H-M   'P 1'
#
loop_
_entity.id
_entity.type
_entity.pdbx_description
1 polymer ?
#
loop_
_entity_poly.entity_id
_entity_poly.type
_entity_poly.pdbx_seq_one_letter_code
_entity_poly.pdbx_strand_id
1 'polypeptide(L)'
;MEILHVDCVLGDQLEEWCEKPPTDVGRSEVLFDEEVVFEDGTRMAIQAICSENPTSEPIWTQGILFCPEGTELGFTDVCGSFYGKFQVDEYVCLVKPFER
;
A
#
# COMPACT_ATOMS: atom_id res chain seq x y z
N MET A 1 -4.50 12.66 9.86
CA MET A 1 -3.76 12.30 8.63
C MET A 1 -2.44 11.78 9.10
N GLU A 2 -2.13 10.54 8.75
CA GLU A 2 -0.88 9.89 9.13
C GLU A 2 0.06 9.79 7.92
N ILE A 3 1.34 9.59 8.21
CA ILE A 3 2.38 9.47 7.21
C ILE A 3 3.07 8.12 7.40
N LEU A 4 3.03 7.29 6.36
CA LEU A 4 3.82 6.08 6.29
C LEU A 4 5.13 6.38 5.56
N HIS A 5 6.23 6.31 6.30
CA HIS A 5 7.56 6.48 5.74
C HIS A 5 8.12 5.11 5.35
N VAL A 6 8.42 4.96 4.06
CA VAL A 6 8.96 3.71 3.51
C VAL A 6 10.42 3.92 3.12
N ASP A 7 11.27 2.92 3.32
CA ASP A 7 12.64 2.93 2.80
C ASP A 7 12.62 3.27 1.31
N CYS A 8 13.47 4.21 0.88
CA CYS A 8 13.42 4.73 -0.47
C CYS A 8 13.75 3.64 -1.52
N VAL A 9 14.64 2.70 -1.21
CA VAL A 9 14.98 1.62 -2.16
C VAL A 9 13.79 0.70 -2.36
N LEU A 10 13.12 0.31 -1.27
CA LEU A 10 11.92 -0.53 -1.34
C LEU A 10 10.76 0.21 -2.03
N GLY A 11 10.48 1.44 -1.62
CA GLY A 11 9.36 2.19 -2.17
C GLY A 11 9.54 2.56 -3.65
N ASP A 12 10.75 2.91 -4.09
CA ASP A 12 11.05 3.13 -5.51
C ASP A 12 10.87 1.84 -6.33
N GLN A 13 11.25 0.69 -5.78
CA GLN A 13 11.03 -0.60 -6.43
C GLN A 13 9.54 -0.93 -6.59
N LEU A 14 8.74 -0.71 -5.53
CA LEU A 14 7.30 -0.92 -5.56
C LEU A 14 6.61 0.05 -6.53
N GLU A 15 7.04 1.31 -6.57
CA GLU A 15 6.57 2.31 -7.52
C GLU A 15 6.86 1.89 -8.97
N GLU A 16 8.08 1.43 -9.27
CA GLU A 16 8.39 0.90 -10.61
C GLU A 16 7.49 -0.29 -10.97
N TRP A 17 7.20 -1.16 -10.00
CA TRP A 17 6.36 -2.32 -10.24
C TRP A 17 4.88 -2.02 -10.44
N CYS A 18 4.42 -0.86 -10.00
CA CYS A 18 3.09 -0.36 -10.33
C CYS A 18 2.98 0.04 -11.82
N GLU A 19 4.10 0.38 -12.47
CA GLU A 19 4.14 0.68 -13.90
C GLU A 19 4.51 -0.54 -14.75
N LYS A 20 5.38 -1.42 -14.22
CA LYS A 20 5.93 -2.56 -14.95
C LYS A 20 5.80 -3.85 -14.16
N PRO A 21 5.36 -4.94 -14.81
CA PRO A 21 5.29 -6.24 -14.16
C PRO A 21 6.65 -6.67 -13.58
N PRO A 22 6.70 -7.12 -12.32
CA PRO A 22 7.91 -7.68 -11.74
C PRO A 22 8.27 -9.03 -12.39
N THR A 23 9.56 -9.28 -12.59
CA THR A 23 10.02 -10.47 -13.35
C THR A 23 10.29 -11.71 -12.49
N ASP A 24 10.35 -11.56 -11.16
CA ASP A 24 10.80 -12.61 -10.22
C ASP A 24 10.00 -12.61 -8.91
N VAL A 25 8.67 -12.60 -9.00
CA VAL A 25 7.77 -12.71 -7.84
C VAL A 25 6.64 -13.70 -8.09
N GLY A 26 6.10 -14.24 -7.00
CA GLY A 26 4.99 -15.16 -7.00
C GLY A 26 3.68 -14.49 -7.40
N ARG A 27 2.75 -15.30 -7.92
CA ARG A 27 1.39 -14.86 -8.23
C ARG A 27 0.66 -14.51 -6.93
N SER A 28 -0.06 -13.39 -6.91
CA SER A 28 -0.83 -12.95 -5.74
C SER A 28 0.01 -12.82 -4.47
N GLU A 29 1.33 -12.59 -4.62
CA GLU A 29 2.24 -12.39 -3.49
C GLU A 29 2.05 -10.99 -2.90
N VAL A 30 1.98 -10.91 -1.56
CA VAL A 30 2.00 -9.63 -0.85
C VAL A 30 3.44 -9.17 -0.76
N LEU A 31 3.77 -8.10 -1.48
CA LEU A 31 5.13 -7.54 -1.57
C LEU A 31 5.39 -6.48 -0.49
N PHE A 32 4.33 -5.85 -0.03
CA PHE A 32 4.36 -4.86 1.04
C PHE A 32 3.06 -4.90 1.83
N ASP A 33 3.16 -4.83 3.15
CA ASP A 33 2.03 -4.72 4.08
C ASP A 33 2.52 -4.04 5.36
N GLU A 34 2.24 -2.74 5.50
CA GLU A 34 2.55 -1.97 6.70
C GLU A 34 1.38 -1.09 7.12
N GLU A 35 1.27 -0.87 8.42
CA GLU A 35 0.16 -0.15 9.03
C GLU A 35 0.57 1.22 9.56
N VAL A 36 -0.33 2.19 9.43
CA VAL A 36 -0.35 3.41 10.26
C VAL A 36 -1.51 3.34 11.24
N VAL A 37 -1.30 3.86 12.45
CA VAL A 37 -2.30 3.92 13.51
C VAL A 37 -2.74 5.36 13.72
N PHE A 38 -4.04 5.62 13.66
CA PHE A 38 -4.64 6.93 13.89
C PHE A 38 -4.89 7.17 15.39
N GLU A 39 -5.19 8.42 15.77
CA GLU A 39 -5.38 8.82 17.18
C GLU A 39 -6.50 8.06 17.91
N ASP A 40 -7.54 7.64 17.18
CA ASP A 40 -8.68 6.89 17.71
C ASP A 40 -8.42 5.38 17.82
N GLY A 41 -7.24 4.93 17.40
CA GLY A 41 -6.83 3.52 17.38
C GLY A 41 -7.24 2.76 16.13
N THR A 42 -7.98 3.40 15.20
CA THR A 42 -8.20 2.87 13.85
C THR A 42 -6.85 2.74 13.14
N ARG A 43 -6.73 1.79 12.21
CA ARG A 43 -5.48 1.53 11.50
C ARG A 43 -5.72 1.45 10.01
N MET A 44 -4.78 1.91 9.21
CA MET A 44 -4.79 1.69 7.77
C MET A 44 -3.56 0.87 7.37
N ALA A 45 -3.79 -0.32 6.83
CA ALA A 45 -2.78 -1.14 6.20
C ALA A 45 -2.61 -0.68 4.75
N ILE A 46 -1.38 -0.36 4.35
CA ILE A 46 -1.02 -0.10 2.96
C ILE A 46 -0.40 -1.38 2.41
N GLN A 47 -1.02 -1.90 1.35
CA GLN A 47 -0.59 -3.13 0.73
C GLN A 47 -0.15 -2.89 -0.71
N ALA A 48 0.91 -3.58 -1.13
CA ALA A 48 1.29 -3.73 -2.52
C ALA A 48 1.30 -5.22 -2.87
N ILE A 49 0.48 -5.61 -3.83
CA ILE A 49 0.16 -7.02 -4.09
C ILE A 49 0.40 -7.31 -5.56
N CYS A 50 1.10 -8.42 -5.82
CA CYS A 50 1.34 -8.87 -7.16
C CYS A 50 0.05 -9.36 -7.82
N SER A 51 -0.07 -9.12 -9.12
CA SER A 51 -1.19 -9.60 -9.91
C SER A 51 -1.21 -11.14 -9.97
N GLU A 52 -2.34 -11.71 -10.44
CA GLU A 52 -2.41 -13.14 -10.74
C GLU A 52 -1.51 -13.53 -11.92
N ASN A 53 -1.15 -12.56 -12.77
CA ASN A 53 -0.29 -12.73 -13.92
C ASN A 53 0.92 -11.76 -13.88
N PRO A 54 1.86 -12.02 -12.96
CA PRO A 54 2.91 -11.07 -12.55
C PRO A 54 3.89 -10.71 -13.66
N THR A 55 3.99 -11.53 -14.71
CA THR A 55 4.88 -11.27 -15.86
C THR A 55 4.27 -10.39 -16.93
N SER A 56 2.97 -10.09 -16.82
CA SER A 56 2.23 -9.29 -17.82
C SER A 56 1.40 -8.17 -17.23
N GLU A 57 1.12 -8.22 -15.92
CA GLU A 57 0.31 -7.24 -15.22
C GLU A 57 1.14 -6.62 -14.07
N PRO A 58 1.16 -5.28 -13.95
CA PRO A 58 1.82 -4.60 -12.85
C PRO A 58 1.21 -5.00 -11.50
N ILE A 59 1.94 -4.69 -10.43
CA ILE A 59 1.36 -4.83 -9.10
C ILE A 59 0.31 -3.75 -8.87
N TRP A 60 -0.54 -3.99 -7.90
CA TRP A 60 -1.54 -3.04 -7.48
C TRP A 60 -1.38 -2.70 -6.00
N THR A 61 -1.83 -1.52 -5.63
CA THR A 61 -1.73 -1.02 -4.26
C THR A 61 -3.10 -0.64 -3.72
N GLN A 62 -3.28 -0.80 -2.41
CA GLN A 62 -4.51 -0.39 -1.74
C GLN A 62 -4.24 0.00 -0.28
N GLY A 63 -5.13 0.81 0.29
CA GLY A 63 -5.23 1.02 1.72
C GLY A 63 -6.46 0.31 2.27
N ILE A 64 -6.33 -0.53 3.29
CA ILE A 64 -7.46 -1.13 4.01
C ILE A 64 -7.55 -0.52 5.41
N LEU A 65 -8.72 0.00 5.76
CA LEU A 65 -9.02 0.58 7.06
C LEU A 65 -9.60 -0.47 8.00
N PHE A 66 -9.07 -0.58 9.21
CA PHE A 66 -9.54 -1.46 10.26
C PHE A 66 -9.88 -0.66 11.51
N CYS A 67 -11.01 -0.98 12.14
CA CYS A 67 -11.33 -0.46 13.46
C CYS A 67 -10.35 -0.98 14.53
N PRO A 68 -10.30 -0.39 15.74
CA PRO A 68 -9.41 -0.84 16.81
C PRO A 68 -9.54 -2.34 17.16
N GLU A 69 -10.73 -2.91 16.97
CA GLU A 69 -11.04 -4.33 17.20
C GLU A 69 -10.61 -5.26 16.05
N GLY A 70 -10.09 -4.70 14.95
CA GLY A 70 -9.59 -5.45 13.79
C GLY A 70 -10.64 -5.80 12.73
N THR A 71 -11.81 -5.17 12.75
CA THR A 71 -12.83 -5.32 11.69
C THR A 71 -12.54 -4.34 10.56
N GLU A 72 -12.56 -4.83 9.32
CA GLU A 72 -12.45 -3.98 8.13
C GLU A 72 -13.63 -3.00 8.05
N LEU A 73 -13.31 -1.72 7.92
CA LEU A 73 -14.28 -0.63 7.78
C LEU A 73 -14.43 -0.19 6.31
N GLY A 74 -13.38 -0.33 5.52
CA GLY A 74 -13.38 0.01 4.10
C GLY A 74 -11.99 -0.06 3.48
N PHE A 75 -11.91 0.20 2.19
CA PHE A 75 -10.66 0.15 1.43
C PHE A 75 -10.64 1.22 0.33
N THR A 76 -9.45 1.60 -0.12
CA THR A 76 -9.28 2.46 -1.28
C THR A 76 -9.52 1.69 -2.57
N ASP A 77 -9.88 2.39 -3.64
CA ASP A 77 -9.70 1.81 -4.97
C ASP A 77 -8.24 1.40 -5.19
N VAL A 78 -8.06 0.38 -6.03
CA VAL A 78 -6.74 -0.08 -6.44
C VAL A 78 -6.02 1.03 -7.21
N CYS A 79 -4.81 1.37 -6.77
CA CYS A 79 -3.98 2.41 -7.37
C CYS A 79 -2.85 1.82 -8.22
N GLY A 80 -2.46 2.56 -9.27
CA GLY A 80 -1.32 2.27 -10.14
C GLY A 80 -0.04 3.00 -9.71
N SER A 81 0.08 3.35 -8.43
CA SER A 81 1.23 4.02 -7.82
C SER A 81 1.31 3.60 -6.36
N PHE A 82 2.51 3.43 -5.83
CA PHE A 82 2.77 3.07 -4.45
C PHE A 82 2.84 4.29 -3.55
N TYR A 83 3.46 5.37 -4.03
CA TYR A 83 3.51 6.63 -3.32
C TYR A 83 2.22 7.44 -3.48
N GLY A 84 1.95 8.28 -2.47
CA GLY A 84 0.84 9.21 -2.50
C GLY A 84 -0.23 8.91 -1.45
N LYS A 85 -1.44 9.34 -1.75
CA LYS A 85 -2.50 9.48 -0.76
C LYS A 85 -3.48 8.32 -0.85
N PHE A 86 -3.60 7.59 0.25
CA PHE A 86 -4.62 6.57 0.47
C PHE A 86 -5.66 7.14 1.44
N GLN A 87 -6.92 7.12 1.04
CA GLN A 87 -8.01 7.70 1.83
C GLN A 87 -9.24 6.79 1.84
N VAL A 88 -9.72 6.49 3.04
CA VAL A 88 -11.01 5.85 3.31
C VAL A 88 -11.75 6.76 4.28
N ASP A 89 -12.89 7.31 3.86
CA ASP A 89 -13.65 8.33 4.60
C ASP A 89 -12.77 9.51 5.08
N GLU A 90 -12.72 9.82 6.38
CA GLU A 90 -11.85 10.84 6.97
C GLU A 90 -10.40 10.39 7.21
N TYR A 91 -10.11 9.09 7.08
CA TYR A 91 -8.81 8.51 7.38
C TYR A 91 -7.90 8.62 6.17
N VAL A 92 -6.81 9.38 6.33
CA VAL A 92 -5.85 9.66 5.25
C VAL A 92 -4.47 9.21 5.69
N CYS A 93 -3.87 8.31 4.89
CA CYS A 93 -2.47 7.95 4.95
C CYS A 93 -1.73 8.54 3.73
N LEU A 94 -0.61 9.22 3.97
CA LEU A 94 0.31 9.65 2.93
C LEU A 94 1.55 8.76 2.96
N VAL A 95 1.74 7.97 1.90
CA VAL A 95 2.93 7.14 1.70
C VAL A 95 3.98 7.97 0.97
N LYS A 96 5.17 8.07 1.56
CA LYS A 96 6.28 8.82 0.98
C LYS A 96 7.64 8.22 1.39
N PRO A 97 8.72 8.47 0.62
CA PRO A 97 10.04 7.96 0.97
C PRO A 97 10.53 8.52 2.32
N PHE A 98 11.31 7.70 3.03
CA PHE A 98 12.08 8.11 4.19
C PHE A 98 13.38 8.75 3.73
N GLU A 99 13.46 10.08 3.78
CA GLU A 99 14.71 10.81 3.58
C GLU A 99 15.51 10.77 4.89
N ARG A 100 16.71 10.16 4.85
CA ARG A 100 17.66 10.16 5.98
C ARG A 100 18.37 11.50 6.14
#